data_AF-A0A8T3R4A3-F1
#
_entry.id   AF-A0A8T3R4A3-F1
#
_cell.length_a   1.000
_cell.length_b   1.000
_cell.length_c   1.000
_cell.angle_alpha   90.00
_cell.angle_beta   90.00
_cell.angle_gamma   90.00
#
_symmetry.space_group_name_H-M   'P 1'
#
loop_
_entity.id
_entity.type
_entity.pdbx_description
1 polymer ?
#
loop_
_entity_poly.entity_id
_entity_poly.type
_entity_poly.pdbx_seq_one_letter_code
_entity_poly.pdbx_strand_id
1 'polypeptide(L)'
;MLTGNHRIGPREIGPRGIGPRGIGWRGLAVLAISLLAVGGCDILGVSRPTGGAYPDACESLGFAPRQCAAIVARAARDAGVDPGQVASTEILPPPQGPSLGGSAIAQVRFALANDQTRTEDVWCRGVGGDTDLACRADPRIGITSGVDHDIPCTGAAPEGCATLPPTPRPNSVANATPLRIDILDIPLERVGHYRIKVGTATLPDGVLSERSARLADTQPTAFWLEDRVRLDVHPADPNRPPIGNIYRDPFDGDEPVEVFLIFDVTETSPGAVLGIRDLVVR
;
A
#
# COMPACT_ATOMS: atom_id res chain seq x y z
N MET A 1 -8.62 17.22 51.83
CA MET A 1 -8.25 15.91 52.41
C MET A 1 -8.71 14.86 51.41
N LEU A 2 -7.91 14.05 50.72
CA LEU A 2 -6.53 13.60 50.86
C LEU A 2 -5.86 13.59 49.46
N THR A 3 -4.63 14.05 49.39
CA THR A 3 -3.74 13.97 48.22
C THR A 3 -2.98 12.64 48.25
N GLY A 4 -3.03 11.86 47.17
CA GLY A 4 -2.28 10.61 47.02
C GLY A 4 -1.35 10.67 45.81
N ASN A 5 -0.08 11.01 46.04
CA ASN A 5 0.98 10.98 45.03
C ASN A 5 1.55 9.57 44.92
N HIS A 6 1.43 8.92 43.76
CA HIS A 6 2.19 7.72 43.42
C HIS A 6 3.50 8.10 42.72
N ARG A 7 4.62 7.85 43.41
CA ARG A 7 5.98 7.87 42.84
C ARG A 7 6.25 6.54 42.15
N ILE A 8 6.54 6.58 40.86
CA ILE A 8 7.15 5.45 40.12
C ILE A 8 8.66 5.73 40.08
N GLY A 9 9.45 4.89 40.74
CA GLY A 9 10.91 4.94 40.70
C GLY A 9 11.48 4.28 39.43
N PRO A 10 12.71 4.64 39.02
CA PRO A 10 13.37 4.06 37.85
C PRO A 10 13.87 2.64 38.14
N ARG A 11 13.65 1.71 37.21
CA ARG A 11 14.25 0.38 37.21
C ARG A 11 15.61 0.42 36.51
N GLU A 12 16.67 0.14 37.26
CA GLU A 12 18.02 -0.11 36.74
C GLU A 12 18.19 -1.56 36.25
N ILE A 13 18.61 -1.66 34.98
CA ILE A 13 19.69 -2.45 34.37
C ILE A 13 20.02 -3.86 34.91
N GLY A 14 20.08 -4.82 33.99
CA GLY A 14 21.00 -5.96 34.06
C GLY A 14 21.58 -6.28 32.67
N PRO A 15 22.92 -6.35 32.49
CA PRO A 15 23.52 -6.74 31.22
C PRO A 15 23.45 -8.26 31.02
N ARG A 16 23.02 -8.69 29.83
CA ARG A 16 23.08 -10.10 29.42
C ARG A 16 24.52 -10.45 29.03
N GLY A 17 25.09 -11.44 29.71
CA GLY A 17 26.43 -11.96 29.46
C GLY A 17 26.56 -12.65 28.10
N ILE A 18 27.61 -12.28 27.37
CA ILE A 18 28.07 -12.96 26.16
C ILE A 18 29.15 -13.95 26.59
N GLY A 19 28.87 -15.25 26.46
CA GLY A 19 29.85 -16.31 26.69
C GLY A 19 30.69 -16.57 25.43
N PRO A 20 32.03 -16.72 25.54
CA PRO A 20 32.87 -17.10 24.42
C PRO A 20 32.85 -18.62 24.23
N ARG A 21 32.46 -19.09 23.05
CA ARG A 21 32.64 -20.50 22.66
C ARG A 21 33.80 -20.65 21.70
N GLY A 22 34.90 -21.16 22.25
CA GLY A 22 35.66 -22.29 21.70
C GLY A 22 36.27 -22.15 20.31
N ILE A 23 37.48 -21.59 20.26
CA ILE A 23 38.42 -21.76 19.15
C ILE A 23 39.08 -23.14 19.31
N GLY A 24 38.67 -24.10 18.49
CA GLY A 24 39.34 -25.39 18.32
C GLY A 24 40.28 -25.35 17.11
N TRP A 25 41.56 -25.06 17.36
CA TRP A 25 42.62 -25.06 16.35
C TRP A 25 43.49 -26.30 16.58
N ARG A 26 43.55 -27.25 15.63
CA ARG A 26 44.63 -28.25 15.46
C ARG A 26 44.42 -29.14 14.23
N GLY A 27 45.46 -29.25 13.39
CA GLY A 27 45.59 -30.19 12.27
C GLY A 27 45.60 -29.46 10.92
N LEU A 28 46.68 -28.81 10.47
CA LEU A 28 47.99 -29.32 10.02
C LEU A 28 47.90 -30.31 8.83
N ALA A 29 48.30 -29.77 7.67
CA ALA A 29 48.94 -30.39 6.51
C ALA A 29 48.16 -31.41 5.67
N VAL A 30 47.90 -31.07 4.40
CA VAL A 30 48.57 -31.71 3.24
C VAL A 30 48.67 -30.66 2.10
N LEU A 31 49.90 -30.41 1.67
CA LEU A 31 50.24 -29.75 0.41
C LEU A 31 49.77 -30.64 -0.76
N ALA A 32 48.93 -30.10 -1.64
CA ALA A 32 48.75 -30.62 -2.99
C ALA A 32 48.79 -29.44 -3.97
N ILE A 33 49.99 -29.22 -4.53
CA ILE A 33 50.22 -28.34 -5.67
C ILE A 33 49.66 -29.09 -6.89
N SER A 34 48.46 -28.70 -7.31
CA SER A 34 47.91 -29.10 -8.60
C SER A 34 47.98 -27.90 -9.53
N LEU A 35 48.99 -27.89 -10.40
CA LEU A 35 48.98 -27.11 -11.63
C LEU A 35 47.78 -27.57 -12.47
N LEU A 36 46.73 -26.76 -12.56
CA LEU A 36 45.66 -26.91 -13.53
C LEU A 36 45.42 -25.59 -14.24
N ALA A 37 45.86 -25.60 -15.50
CA ALA A 37 45.43 -24.81 -16.64
C ALA A 37 44.78 -23.43 -16.41
N VAL A 38 45.49 -22.42 -16.90
CA VAL A 38 45.00 -21.12 -17.35
C VAL A 38 43.76 -21.32 -18.24
N GLY A 39 42.58 -20.93 -17.75
CA GLY A 39 41.32 -20.99 -18.51
C GLY A 39 40.09 -21.04 -17.61
N GLY A 40 39.74 -19.93 -16.97
CA GLY A 40 38.55 -19.90 -16.11
C GLY A 40 38.26 -18.56 -15.44
N CYS A 41 38.38 -17.44 -16.17
CA CYS A 41 37.83 -16.16 -15.72
C CYS A 41 36.30 -16.12 -15.92
N ASP A 42 35.57 -17.05 -15.32
CA ASP A 42 34.10 -17.02 -15.22
C ASP A 42 33.59 -17.53 -13.86
N ILE A 43 34.48 -17.84 -12.92
CA ILE A 43 34.13 -18.63 -11.72
C ILE A 43 33.28 -17.87 -10.68
N LEU A 44 33.01 -16.57 -10.85
CA LEU A 44 31.92 -15.90 -10.12
C LEU A 44 31.11 -14.95 -11.01
N GLY A 45 30.95 -15.33 -12.29
CA GLY A 45 30.07 -14.67 -13.25
C GLY A 45 28.61 -14.88 -12.87
N VAL A 46 28.13 -14.12 -11.90
CA VAL A 46 26.70 -13.86 -11.73
C VAL A 46 26.28 -13.04 -12.95
N SER A 47 26.05 -13.71 -14.07
CA SER A 47 25.53 -13.12 -15.30
C SER A 47 24.27 -12.36 -14.92
N ARG A 48 24.34 -11.03 -14.97
CA ARG A 48 23.16 -10.21 -14.72
C ARG A 48 22.06 -10.67 -15.68
N PRO A 49 20.82 -10.86 -15.20
CA PRO A 49 19.75 -11.26 -16.09
C PRO A 49 19.63 -10.21 -17.20
N THR A 50 19.69 -10.66 -18.45
CA THR A 50 19.67 -9.79 -19.63
C THR A 50 18.26 -9.35 -20.01
N GLY A 51 17.24 -9.89 -19.35
CA GLY A 51 15.86 -9.81 -19.82
C GLY A 51 15.59 -10.79 -20.96
N GLY A 52 14.43 -10.64 -21.61
CA GLY A 52 14.00 -11.47 -22.73
C GLY A 52 12.52 -11.29 -23.07
N ALA A 53 11.96 -12.21 -23.85
CA ALA A 53 10.55 -12.20 -24.22
C ALA A 53 9.63 -12.51 -23.02
N TYR A 54 8.49 -11.83 -22.92
CA TYR A 54 7.41 -12.16 -21.99
C TYR A 54 6.60 -13.36 -22.55
N PRO A 55 6.24 -14.36 -21.72
CA PRO A 55 6.40 -14.41 -20.26
C PRO A 55 7.70 -15.05 -19.74
N ASP A 56 8.55 -15.63 -20.58
CA ASP A 56 9.73 -16.40 -20.14
C ASP A 56 10.75 -15.57 -19.35
N ALA A 57 10.89 -14.28 -19.68
CA ALA A 57 11.75 -13.35 -18.96
C ALA A 57 11.34 -13.11 -17.49
N CYS A 58 10.09 -13.41 -17.12
CA CYS A 58 9.61 -13.25 -15.75
C CYS A 58 10.41 -14.12 -14.77
N GLU A 59 10.59 -15.39 -15.10
CA GLU A 59 11.29 -16.36 -14.24
C GLU A 59 12.77 -16.00 -14.12
N SER A 60 13.42 -15.64 -15.24
CA SER A 60 14.84 -15.26 -15.24
C SER A 60 15.13 -13.97 -14.48
N LEU A 61 14.16 -13.06 -14.39
CA LEU A 61 14.22 -11.84 -13.59
C LEU A 61 13.70 -12.03 -12.15
N GLY A 62 13.23 -13.23 -11.79
CA GLY A 62 12.74 -13.55 -10.45
C GLY A 62 11.37 -12.97 -10.11
N PHE A 63 10.57 -12.60 -11.11
CA PHE A 63 9.20 -12.13 -10.90
C PHE A 63 8.22 -13.30 -10.86
N ALA A 64 7.32 -13.28 -9.87
CA ALA A 64 6.17 -14.19 -9.88
C ALA A 64 5.29 -13.90 -11.11
N PRO A 65 4.62 -14.90 -11.72
CA PRO A 65 3.85 -14.69 -12.95
C PRO A 65 2.82 -13.54 -12.87
N ARG A 66 2.11 -13.42 -11.73
CA ARG A 66 1.14 -12.33 -11.50
C ARG A 66 1.81 -10.95 -11.41
N GLN A 67 2.91 -10.86 -10.66
CA GLN A 67 3.70 -9.62 -10.57
C GLN A 67 4.20 -9.20 -11.96
N CYS A 68 4.68 -10.16 -12.74
CA CYS A 68 5.20 -9.90 -14.08
C CYS A 68 4.12 -9.39 -15.03
N ALA A 69 2.92 -9.99 -15.00
CA ALA A 69 1.77 -9.49 -15.75
C ALA A 69 1.39 -8.06 -15.34
N ALA A 70 1.43 -7.74 -14.04
CA ALA A 70 1.17 -6.40 -13.52
C ALA A 70 2.24 -5.37 -13.97
N ILE A 71 3.52 -5.77 -14.03
CA ILE A 71 4.62 -4.95 -14.58
C ILE A 71 4.33 -4.58 -16.03
N VAL A 72 3.98 -5.57 -16.87
CA VAL A 72 3.65 -5.34 -18.30
C VAL A 72 2.41 -4.47 -18.46
N ALA A 73 1.34 -4.75 -17.71
CA ALA A 73 0.10 -3.98 -17.77
C ALA A 73 0.31 -2.51 -17.36
N ARG A 74 1.12 -2.25 -16.32
CA ARG A 74 1.50 -0.88 -15.94
C ARG A 74 2.28 -0.20 -17.05
N ALA A 75 3.33 -0.85 -17.56
CA ALA A 75 4.15 -0.28 -18.63
C ALA A 75 3.31 0.08 -19.88
N ALA A 76 2.37 -0.78 -20.26
CA ALA A 76 1.50 -0.51 -21.41
C ALA A 76 0.63 0.74 -21.17
N ARG A 77 0.06 0.87 -19.97
CA ARG A 77 -0.77 2.01 -19.57
C ARG A 77 0.03 3.31 -19.51
N ASP A 78 1.20 3.29 -18.87
CA ASP A 78 2.08 4.44 -18.73
C ASP A 78 2.60 4.91 -20.11
N ALA A 79 2.89 3.96 -21.00
CA ALA A 79 3.30 4.23 -22.38
C ALA A 79 2.13 4.62 -23.32
N GLY A 80 0.88 4.51 -22.88
CA GLY A 80 -0.31 4.70 -23.72
C GLY A 80 -0.42 3.71 -24.88
N VAL A 81 0.11 2.49 -24.71
CA VAL A 81 0.11 1.43 -25.71
C VAL A 81 -1.17 0.60 -25.57
N ASP A 82 -1.93 0.50 -26.67
CA ASP A 82 -3.04 -0.45 -26.77
C ASP A 82 -2.49 -1.89 -26.86
N PRO A 83 -2.81 -2.78 -25.91
CA PRO A 83 -2.36 -4.18 -25.94
C PRO A 83 -2.72 -4.90 -27.25
N GLY A 84 -3.80 -4.52 -27.93
CA GLY A 84 -4.20 -5.10 -29.22
C GLY A 84 -3.24 -4.77 -30.38
N GLN A 85 -2.37 -3.77 -30.22
CA GLN A 85 -1.37 -3.37 -31.22
C GLN A 85 0.04 -3.93 -30.95
N VAL A 86 0.23 -4.65 -29.84
CA VAL A 86 1.52 -5.19 -29.44
C VAL A 86 1.80 -6.49 -30.17
N ALA A 87 2.85 -6.52 -31.00
CA ALA A 87 3.33 -7.71 -31.69
C ALA A 87 4.22 -8.58 -30.78
N SER A 88 5.04 -7.95 -29.94
CA SER A 88 5.84 -8.65 -28.93
C SER A 88 6.13 -7.75 -27.72
N THR A 89 6.38 -8.39 -26.58
CA THR A 89 6.77 -7.73 -25.33
C THR A 89 8.06 -8.34 -24.82
N GLU A 90 9.04 -7.51 -24.51
CA GLU A 90 10.27 -7.89 -23.82
C GLU A 90 10.29 -7.25 -22.43
N ILE A 91 10.79 -8.00 -21.44
CA ILE A 91 11.07 -7.49 -20.10
C ILE A 91 12.57 -7.47 -19.92
N LEU A 92 13.09 -6.31 -19.57
CA LEU A 92 14.49 -6.00 -19.41
C LEU A 92 14.78 -5.67 -17.94
N PRO A 93 16.02 -5.91 -17.47
CA PRO A 93 16.44 -5.47 -16.15
C PRO A 93 16.25 -3.95 -15.99
N PRO A 94 16.06 -3.46 -14.76
CA PRO A 94 15.88 -2.03 -14.54
C PRO A 94 17.09 -1.22 -15.01
N PRO A 95 16.88 0.01 -15.52
CA PRO A 95 17.98 0.88 -15.90
C PRO A 95 18.91 1.16 -14.72
N GLN A 96 20.21 1.26 -15.00
CA GLN A 96 21.21 1.61 -13.99
C GLN A 96 21.28 3.13 -13.86
N GLY A 97 21.11 3.66 -12.65
CA GLY A 97 21.30 5.09 -12.39
C GLY A 97 20.69 5.54 -11.06
N PRO A 98 21.15 6.68 -10.51
CA PRO A 98 20.52 7.28 -9.34
C PRO A 98 19.14 7.83 -9.71
N SER A 99 18.15 7.57 -8.87
CA SER A 99 16.80 8.10 -8.99
C SER A 99 16.36 8.73 -7.69
N LEU A 100 15.77 9.92 -7.78
CA LEU A 100 15.15 10.60 -6.65
C LEU A 100 13.69 10.15 -6.60
N GLY A 101 13.32 9.33 -5.60
CA GLY A 101 11.90 9.07 -5.26
C GLY A 101 11.33 7.68 -5.61
N GLY A 102 12.16 6.73 -6.06
CA GLY A 102 11.73 5.35 -6.29
C GLY A 102 12.81 4.49 -6.90
N SER A 103 12.57 3.19 -7.01
CA SER A 103 13.46 2.25 -7.70
C SER A 103 12.75 1.72 -8.94
N ALA A 104 13.40 1.80 -10.10
CA ALA A 104 12.96 1.06 -11.27
C ALA A 104 13.13 -0.44 -10.97
N ILE A 105 12.10 -1.22 -11.25
CA ILE A 105 12.13 -2.68 -11.01
C ILE A 105 12.32 -3.47 -12.31
N ALA A 106 11.87 -2.93 -13.42
CA ALA A 106 12.00 -3.51 -14.75
C ALA A 106 11.90 -2.40 -15.80
N GLN A 107 12.34 -2.70 -17.01
CA GLN A 107 12.01 -1.94 -18.21
C GLN A 107 11.22 -2.86 -19.14
N VAL A 108 10.13 -2.37 -19.72
CA VAL A 108 9.30 -3.16 -20.64
C VAL A 108 9.38 -2.54 -22.01
N ARG A 109 9.72 -3.34 -23.02
CA ARG A 109 9.77 -2.93 -24.41
C ARG A 109 8.64 -3.59 -25.18
N PHE A 110 7.79 -2.79 -25.77
CA PHE A 110 6.75 -3.19 -26.70
C PHE A 110 7.24 -3.01 -28.13
N ALA A 111 7.19 -4.07 -28.93
CA ALA A 111 7.25 -3.96 -30.38
C ALA A 111 5.81 -3.95 -30.90
N LEU A 112 5.44 -2.89 -31.62
CA LEU A 112 4.09 -2.69 -32.15
C LEU A 112 3.97 -3.27 -33.56
N ALA A 113 2.74 -3.54 -34.00
CA ALA A 113 2.46 -4.11 -35.32
C ALA A 113 2.90 -3.23 -36.52
N ASN A 114 3.23 -1.97 -36.28
CA ASN A 114 3.75 -1.02 -37.27
C ASN A 114 5.29 -0.90 -37.25
N ASP A 115 5.98 -1.89 -36.69
CA ASP A 115 7.44 -1.94 -36.47
C ASP A 115 8.01 -0.84 -35.56
N GLN A 116 7.15 -0.04 -34.90
CA GLN A 116 7.62 0.90 -33.88
C GLN A 116 7.90 0.18 -32.57
N THR A 117 8.84 0.72 -31.81
CA THR A 117 9.13 0.26 -30.45
C THR A 117 8.80 1.33 -29.43
N ARG A 118 8.27 0.91 -28.29
CA ARG A 118 8.03 1.75 -27.11
C ARG A 118 8.70 1.07 -25.92
N THR A 119 9.49 1.81 -25.18
CA THR A 119 10.18 1.30 -23.99
C THR A 119 9.75 2.14 -22.81
N GLU A 120 9.27 1.49 -21.76
CA GLU A 120 8.77 2.15 -20.56
C GLU A 120 9.46 1.56 -19.33
N ASP A 121 9.91 2.45 -18.44
CA ASP A 121 10.50 2.05 -17.17
C ASP A 121 9.39 1.86 -16.14
N VAL A 122 9.38 0.70 -15.47
CA VAL A 122 8.41 0.42 -14.42
C VAL A 122 9.02 0.79 -13.08
N TRP A 123 8.50 1.86 -12.49
CA TRP A 123 8.98 2.41 -11.23
C TRP A 123 8.09 2.01 -10.05
N CYS A 124 8.74 1.66 -8.95
CA CYS A 124 8.14 1.60 -7.63
C CYS A 124 8.39 2.91 -6.90
N ARG A 125 7.36 3.77 -6.88
CA ARG A 125 7.41 5.13 -6.30
C ARG A 125 6.67 5.18 -4.96
N GLY A 126 7.29 5.80 -3.95
CA GLY A 126 6.65 6.15 -2.67
C GLY A 126 6.54 5.04 -1.61
N VAL A 127 6.01 5.42 -0.43
CA VAL A 127 5.77 4.56 0.76
C VAL A 127 4.60 3.56 0.54
N GLY A 128 3.91 3.66 -0.60
CA GLY A 128 2.79 2.79 -0.98
C GLY A 128 3.18 1.44 -1.59
N GLY A 129 4.49 1.14 -1.72
CA GLY A 129 4.97 -0.07 -2.40
C GLY A 129 4.47 -1.41 -1.83
N ASP A 130 3.89 -1.42 -0.63
CA ASP A 130 3.31 -2.62 -0.03
C ASP A 130 2.03 -3.12 -0.71
N THR A 131 1.30 -2.24 -1.40
CA THR A 131 0.01 -2.56 -2.05
C THR A 131 0.13 -2.76 -3.55
N ASP A 132 1.33 -2.58 -4.11
CA ASP A 132 1.56 -2.51 -5.54
C ASP A 132 2.05 -3.87 -6.10
N LEU A 133 1.19 -4.55 -6.87
CA LEU A 133 1.48 -5.86 -7.46
C LEU A 133 2.64 -5.86 -8.47
N ALA A 134 2.93 -4.73 -9.13
CA ALA A 134 4.13 -4.66 -9.95
C ALA A 134 5.39 -4.66 -9.07
N CYS A 135 5.32 -4.03 -7.90
CA CYS A 135 6.45 -3.82 -7.00
C CYS A 135 6.76 -4.97 -6.06
N ARG A 136 5.76 -5.80 -5.73
CA ARG A 136 5.93 -6.93 -4.81
C ARG A 136 5.27 -8.18 -5.35
N ALA A 137 5.90 -9.33 -5.08
CA ALA A 137 5.32 -10.64 -5.39
C ALA A 137 4.12 -11.00 -4.50
N ASP A 138 4.10 -10.44 -3.27
CA ASP A 138 3.05 -10.68 -2.27
C ASP A 138 2.49 -9.35 -1.73
N PRO A 139 1.84 -8.55 -2.61
CA PRO A 139 1.25 -7.28 -2.22
C PRO A 139 0.08 -7.50 -1.28
N ARG A 140 -0.09 -6.59 -0.32
CA ARG A 140 -1.23 -6.59 0.59
C ARG A 140 -2.23 -5.54 0.17
N ILE A 141 -3.50 -5.90 0.10
CA ILE A 141 -4.56 -4.93 -0.04
C ILE A 141 -4.66 -4.16 1.28
N GLY A 142 -4.67 -2.83 1.18
CA GLY A 142 -4.90 -1.94 2.30
C GLY A 142 -6.30 -1.35 2.25
N ILE A 143 -6.74 -0.81 3.39
CA ILE A 143 -7.85 0.14 3.43
C ILE A 143 -7.25 1.52 3.68
N THR A 144 -7.59 2.49 2.84
CA THR A 144 -7.33 3.90 3.13
C THR A 144 -8.50 4.40 3.95
N SER A 145 -8.27 4.45 5.25
CA SER A 145 -9.17 4.98 6.26
C SER A 145 -8.37 5.86 7.20
N GLY A 146 -9.01 6.89 7.74
CA GLY A 146 -8.35 7.84 8.61
C GLY A 146 -9.12 9.14 8.62
N VAL A 147 -8.84 9.94 9.64
CA VAL A 147 -9.31 11.32 9.74
C VAL A 147 -8.15 12.21 9.37
N ASP A 148 -8.38 13.14 8.46
CA ASP A 148 -7.37 14.15 8.12
C ASP A 148 -7.34 15.16 9.28
N HIS A 149 -6.62 14.80 10.33
CA HIS A 149 -6.22 15.72 11.38
C HIS A 149 -4.74 16.01 11.20
N ASP A 150 -4.43 17.27 10.92
CA ASP A 150 -3.06 17.74 11.04
C ASP A 150 -2.60 17.56 12.49
N ILE A 151 -1.33 17.20 12.63
CA ILE A 151 -0.70 17.04 13.94
C ILE A 151 -0.51 18.46 14.52
N PRO A 152 -1.06 18.75 15.72
CA PRO A 152 -0.84 20.04 16.36
C PRO A 152 0.67 20.27 16.56
N CYS A 153 1.21 21.36 16.02
CA CYS A 153 2.56 21.79 16.37
C CYS A 153 2.54 22.67 17.62
N THR A 154 3.70 22.76 18.26
CA THR A 154 3.91 23.52 19.51
C THR A 154 3.88 25.05 19.32
N GLY A 155 3.71 25.54 18.09
CA GLY A 155 3.67 26.97 17.76
C GLY A 155 2.26 27.56 17.89
N ALA A 156 2.17 28.88 18.07
CA ALA A 156 0.90 29.58 18.03
C ALA A 156 0.39 29.65 16.57
N ALA A 157 -0.89 29.32 16.34
CA ALA A 157 -1.54 29.68 15.08
C ALA A 157 -1.40 31.19 14.85
N PRO A 158 -1.11 31.67 13.62
CA PRO A 158 -1.35 31.04 12.32
C PRO A 158 -0.08 30.68 11.52
N GLU A 159 1.08 30.47 12.17
CA GLU A 159 2.37 30.18 11.50
C GLU A 159 2.47 28.75 10.92
N GLY A 160 1.41 28.25 10.28
CA GLY A 160 1.36 26.91 9.70
C GLY A 160 1.03 25.79 10.69
N CYS A 161 0.60 26.11 11.90
CA CYS A 161 0.04 25.12 12.83
C CYS A 161 -1.45 24.93 12.60
N ALA A 162 -1.86 23.67 12.52
CA ALA A 162 -3.27 23.33 12.48
C ALA A 162 -3.94 23.59 13.82
N THR A 163 -5.13 24.17 13.75
CA THR A 163 -6.03 24.28 14.89
C THR A 163 -6.60 22.90 15.20
N LEU A 164 -6.62 22.52 16.48
CA LEU A 164 -7.35 21.32 16.90
C LEU A 164 -8.80 21.43 16.43
N PRO A 165 -9.42 20.32 15.97
CA PRO A 165 -10.83 20.33 15.68
C PRO A 165 -11.61 20.80 16.91
N PRO A 166 -12.62 21.66 16.74
CA PRO A 166 -13.43 22.16 17.84
C PRO A 166 -14.08 20.99 18.58
N THR A 167 -14.20 21.11 19.90
CA THR A 167 -14.94 20.11 20.68
C THR A 167 -16.43 20.22 20.34
N PRO A 168 -17.10 19.15 19.88
CA PRO A 168 -18.52 19.21 19.58
C PRO A 168 -19.37 19.52 20.81
N ARG A 169 -20.50 20.19 20.62
CA ARG A 169 -21.43 20.56 21.69
C ARG A 169 -22.10 19.32 22.28
N PRO A 170 -22.39 19.31 23.60
CA PRO A 170 -22.98 18.13 24.26
C PRO A 170 -24.28 17.62 23.63
N ASN A 171 -25.15 18.54 23.17
CA ASN A 171 -26.40 18.16 22.50
C ASN A 171 -26.14 17.49 21.15
N SER A 172 -25.18 17.98 20.36
CA SER A 172 -24.82 17.36 19.09
C SER A 172 -24.19 15.98 19.31
N VAL A 173 -23.36 15.83 20.35
CA VAL A 173 -22.81 14.52 20.75
C VAL A 173 -23.93 13.54 21.14
N ALA A 174 -24.96 14.01 21.85
CA ALA A 174 -26.09 13.18 22.24
C ALA A 174 -26.99 12.75 21.06
N ASN A 175 -27.05 13.57 20.01
CA ASN A 175 -27.83 13.29 18.80
C ASN A 175 -27.04 12.51 17.73
N ALA A 176 -25.70 12.49 17.83
CA ALA A 176 -24.86 11.77 16.90
C ALA A 176 -25.19 10.27 16.86
N THR A 177 -25.22 9.72 15.66
CA THR A 177 -25.52 8.32 15.41
C THR A 177 -24.34 7.71 14.65
N PRO A 178 -23.45 6.96 15.33
CA PRO A 178 -22.29 6.37 14.67
C PRO A 178 -22.71 5.23 13.75
N LEU A 179 -22.02 5.05 12.63
CA LEU A 179 -22.12 3.83 11.83
C LEU A 179 -21.13 2.80 12.39
N ARG A 180 -21.65 1.61 12.72
CA ARG A 180 -20.84 0.46 13.12
C ARG A 180 -21.31 -0.78 12.38
N ILE A 181 -20.38 -1.46 11.71
CA ILE A 181 -20.65 -2.72 11.02
C ILE A 181 -19.53 -3.70 11.39
N ASP A 182 -19.87 -4.74 12.14
CA ASP A 182 -18.89 -5.73 12.59
C ASP A 182 -18.36 -6.56 11.41
N ILE A 183 -19.26 -6.98 10.53
CA ILE A 183 -18.99 -7.84 9.36
C ILE A 183 -19.79 -7.32 8.17
N LEU A 184 -19.10 -7.04 7.07
CA LEU A 184 -19.70 -6.74 5.78
C LEU A 184 -18.98 -7.56 4.71
N ASP A 185 -19.74 -8.36 3.95
CA ASP A 185 -19.20 -9.16 2.86
C ASP A 185 -19.78 -8.65 1.54
N ILE A 186 -18.90 -8.29 0.60
CA ILE A 186 -19.25 -7.67 -0.67
C ILE A 186 -18.95 -8.66 -1.81
N PRO A 187 -19.95 -9.18 -2.53
CA PRO A 187 -19.72 -10.07 -3.66
C PRO A 187 -19.07 -9.30 -4.83
N LEU A 188 -18.00 -9.87 -5.39
CA LEU A 188 -17.24 -9.30 -6.50
C LEU A 188 -17.58 -9.99 -7.82
N GLU A 189 -18.74 -9.66 -8.36
CA GLU A 189 -19.30 -10.31 -9.54
C GLU A 189 -18.69 -9.86 -10.87
N ARG A 190 -17.92 -8.76 -10.88
CA ARG A 190 -17.35 -8.17 -12.11
C ARG A 190 -16.02 -7.45 -11.86
N VAL A 191 -15.28 -7.26 -12.94
CA VAL A 191 -14.14 -6.34 -13.02
C VAL A 191 -14.65 -4.89 -13.16
N GLY A 192 -13.87 -3.93 -12.68
CA GLY A 192 -14.09 -2.49 -12.82
C GLY A 192 -14.44 -1.79 -11.50
N HIS A 193 -15.04 -0.61 -11.62
CA HIS A 193 -15.30 0.28 -10.50
C HIS A 193 -16.45 -0.17 -9.60
N TYR A 194 -16.21 -0.16 -8.30
CA TYR A 194 -17.18 -0.37 -7.23
C TYR A 194 -17.32 0.89 -6.37
N ARG A 195 -18.56 1.33 -6.18
CA ARG A 195 -18.96 2.36 -5.23
C ARG A 195 -20.15 1.86 -4.43
N ILE A 196 -19.89 1.32 -3.24
CA ILE A 196 -20.90 0.65 -2.41
C ILE A 196 -21.26 1.55 -1.24
N LYS A 197 -22.52 2.01 -1.17
CA LYS A 197 -23.03 2.69 0.03
C LYS A 197 -23.18 1.65 1.14
N VAL A 198 -22.43 1.81 2.22
CA VAL A 198 -22.44 0.87 3.35
C VAL A 198 -23.43 1.27 4.44
N GLY A 199 -23.76 2.55 4.52
CA GLY A 199 -24.70 3.05 5.52
C GLY A 199 -24.73 4.57 5.61
N THR A 200 -25.32 5.05 6.69
CA THR A 200 -25.41 6.46 7.05
C THR A 200 -24.96 6.65 8.49
N ALA A 201 -24.41 7.82 8.80
CA ALA A 201 -24.08 8.24 10.16
C ALA A 201 -24.53 9.70 10.38
N THR A 202 -24.47 10.15 11.62
CA THR A 202 -24.69 11.55 11.98
C THR A 202 -23.50 12.03 12.80
N LEU A 203 -22.76 13.01 12.28
CA LEU A 203 -21.56 13.56 12.90
C LEU A 203 -21.92 14.75 13.80
N PRO A 204 -21.40 14.83 15.03
CA PRO A 204 -21.69 15.93 15.94
C PRO A 204 -20.96 17.20 15.49
N ASP A 205 -21.70 18.27 15.19
CA ASP A 205 -21.14 19.54 14.66
C ASP A 205 -20.29 19.34 13.39
N GLY A 206 -20.61 18.29 12.62
CA GLY A 206 -19.87 17.87 11.42
C GLY A 206 -18.46 17.35 11.67
N VAL A 207 -18.09 17.06 12.92
CA VAL A 207 -16.75 16.56 13.26
C VAL A 207 -16.68 15.05 13.01
N LEU A 208 -15.86 14.66 12.03
CA LEU A 208 -15.48 13.27 11.80
C LEU A 208 -14.30 12.92 12.71
N SER A 209 -14.58 12.21 13.81
CA SER A 209 -13.60 11.85 14.84
C SER A 209 -12.93 10.50 14.56
N GLU A 210 -13.64 9.59 13.88
CA GLU A 210 -13.11 8.29 13.50
C GLU A 210 -13.70 7.83 12.17
N ARG A 211 -12.81 7.29 11.33
CA ARG A 211 -13.15 6.59 10.09
C ARG A 211 -12.16 5.44 9.94
N SER A 212 -12.60 4.23 10.25
CA SER A 212 -11.75 3.04 10.28
C SER A 212 -12.50 1.82 9.77
N ALA A 213 -11.77 0.88 9.21
CA ALA A 213 -12.25 -0.45 8.84
C ALA A 213 -11.05 -1.39 8.72
N ARG A 214 -11.30 -2.70 8.64
CA ARG A 214 -10.28 -3.72 8.39
C ARG A 214 -10.73 -4.63 7.26
N LEU A 215 -9.77 -5.16 6.51
CA LEU A 215 -10.03 -6.25 5.57
C LEU A 215 -10.03 -7.57 6.33
N ALA A 216 -10.96 -8.46 5.99
CA ALA A 216 -10.99 -9.83 6.52
C ALA A 216 -9.78 -10.64 6.03
N ASP A 217 -9.35 -10.39 4.79
CA ASP A 217 -8.16 -10.95 4.17
C ASP A 217 -7.43 -9.84 3.42
N THR A 218 -6.15 -9.65 3.74
CA THR A 218 -5.28 -8.65 3.08
C THR A 218 -4.54 -9.23 1.87
N GLN A 219 -4.61 -10.53 1.64
CA GLN A 219 -3.95 -11.26 0.56
C GLN A 219 -4.91 -12.24 -0.13
N PRO A 220 -6.05 -11.76 -0.66
CA PRO A 220 -7.02 -12.64 -1.28
C PRO A 220 -6.43 -13.31 -2.52
N THR A 221 -6.74 -14.59 -2.69
CA THR A 221 -6.35 -15.38 -3.87
C THR A 221 -7.40 -15.33 -4.97
N ALA A 222 -8.63 -14.95 -4.65
CA ALA A 222 -9.77 -15.00 -5.56
C ALA A 222 -10.00 -13.71 -6.37
N PHE A 223 -9.40 -12.59 -5.97
CA PHE A 223 -9.54 -11.30 -6.66
C PHE A 223 -8.31 -10.42 -6.47
N TRP A 224 -8.22 -9.34 -7.25
CA TRP A 224 -7.21 -8.31 -7.11
C TRP A 224 -7.79 -6.92 -7.30
N LEU A 225 -7.27 -5.94 -6.56
CA LEU A 225 -7.66 -4.54 -6.65
C LEU A 225 -6.53 -3.72 -7.27
N GLU A 226 -6.87 -2.73 -8.09
CA GLU A 226 -5.87 -1.82 -8.69
C GLU A 226 -5.12 -1.01 -7.62
N ASP A 227 -5.83 -0.63 -6.56
CA ASP A 227 -5.32 0.14 -5.43
C ASP A 227 -5.98 -0.37 -4.13
N ARG A 228 -6.03 0.46 -3.11
CA ARG A 228 -6.63 0.21 -1.80
C ARG A 228 -8.15 0.34 -1.84
N VAL A 229 -8.80 -0.25 -0.85
CA VAL A 229 -10.20 0.06 -0.56
C VAL A 229 -10.25 1.42 0.13
N ARG A 230 -10.99 2.38 -0.43
CA ARG A 230 -11.18 3.71 0.18
C ARG A 230 -12.50 3.74 0.94
N LEU A 231 -12.43 4.03 2.24
CA LEU A 231 -13.62 4.33 3.05
C LEU A 231 -13.90 5.83 2.94
N ASP A 232 -14.95 6.20 2.21
CA ASP A 232 -15.28 7.59 1.90
C ASP A 232 -16.54 8.04 2.67
N VAL A 233 -16.58 9.30 3.07
CA VAL A 233 -17.69 9.89 3.85
C VAL A 233 -18.14 11.15 3.14
N HIS A 234 -19.41 11.17 2.71
CA HIS A 234 -20.01 12.29 2.01
C HIS A 234 -21.14 12.90 2.85
N PRO A 235 -21.36 14.22 2.79
CA PRO A 235 -22.60 14.80 3.29
C PRO A 235 -23.80 14.15 2.60
N ALA A 236 -24.89 13.96 3.33
CA ALA A 236 -26.14 13.45 2.74
C ALA A 236 -26.81 14.49 1.82
N ASP A 237 -26.60 15.78 2.07
CA ASP A 237 -27.01 16.86 1.15
C ASP A 237 -25.89 17.13 0.13
N PRO A 238 -26.10 16.86 -1.17
CA PRO A 238 -25.07 17.03 -2.19
C PRO A 238 -24.65 18.49 -2.41
N ASN A 239 -25.41 19.47 -1.92
CA ASN A 239 -25.04 20.88 -1.98
C ASN A 239 -24.06 21.26 -0.87
N ARG A 240 -23.86 20.38 0.12
CA ARG A 240 -22.86 20.58 1.16
C ARG A 240 -21.47 20.28 0.61
N PRO A 241 -20.46 21.02 1.09
CA PRO A 241 -19.08 20.73 0.74
C PRO A 241 -18.66 19.36 1.28
N PRO A 242 -17.71 18.66 0.63
CA PRO A 242 -17.19 17.38 1.12
C PRO A 242 -16.73 17.45 2.57
N ILE A 243 -16.94 16.35 3.31
CA ILE A 243 -16.39 16.18 4.66
C ILE A 243 -14.88 15.96 4.51
N GLY A 244 -14.13 17.06 4.58
CA GLY A 244 -12.70 17.05 4.38
C GLY A 244 -12.07 18.38 4.76
N ASN A 245 -10.98 18.28 5.51
CA ASN A 245 -10.09 19.36 5.92
C ASN A 245 -10.62 20.27 7.06
N ILE A 246 -10.05 20.01 8.24
CA ILE A 246 -9.93 20.72 9.54
C ILE A 246 -9.95 22.28 9.56
N TYR A 247 -9.93 22.96 8.42
CA TYR A 247 -9.93 24.43 8.34
C TYR A 247 -11.30 25.06 8.08
N ARG A 248 -12.36 24.25 8.03
CA ARG A 248 -13.72 24.78 7.96
C ARG A 248 -14.25 25.00 9.36
N ASP A 249 -14.93 26.13 9.53
CA ASP A 249 -15.71 26.40 10.73
C ASP A 249 -16.60 25.19 11.04
N PRO A 250 -16.68 24.76 12.31
CA PRO A 250 -17.57 23.68 12.71
C PRO A 250 -18.99 23.93 12.18
N PHE A 251 -19.64 22.87 11.75
CA PHE A 251 -21.03 22.99 11.34
C PHE A 251 -21.89 23.21 12.57
N ASP A 252 -22.85 24.13 12.47
CA ASP A 252 -23.85 24.27 13.49
C ASP A 252 -24.86 23.12 13.38
N GLY A 253 -24.65 22.06 14.17
CA GLY A 253 -25.62 21.03 14.47
C GLY A 253 -25.18 19.66 13.99
N ASP A 254 -26.13 18.75 13.92
CA ASP A 254 -25.88 17.37 13.52
C ASP A 254 -25.75 17.28 11.99
N GLU A 255 -24.64 16.71 11.49
CA GLU A 255 -24.40 16.56 10.05
C GLU A 255 -24.69 15.12 9.61
N PRO A 256 -25.76 14.87 8.85
CA PRO A 256 -26.03 13.55 8.29
C PRO A 256 -25.05 13.25 7.15
N VAL A 257 -24.42 12.07 7.20
CA VAL A 257 -23.45 11.63 6.20
C VAL A 257 -23.79 10.25 5.63
N GLU A 258 -23.40 10.03 4.39
CA GLU A 258 -23.40 8.75 3.71
C GLU A 258 -21.99 8.18 3.65
N VAL A 259 -21.85 6.89 3.95
CA VAL A 259 -20.56 6.21 3.98
C VAL A 259 -20.47 5.25 2.80
N PHE A 260 -19.35 5.29 2.08
CA PHE A 260 -19.10 4.48 0.90
C PHE A 260 -17.79 3.71 1.00
N LEU A 261 -17.76 2.51 0.44
CA LEU A 261 -16.53 1.82 0.07
C LEU A 261 -16.31 1.97 -1.43
N ILE A 262 -15.12 2.43 -1.81
CA ILE A 262 -14.76 2.73 -3.19
C ILE A 262 -13.47 2.00 -3.54
N PHE A 263 -13.49 1.22 -4.62
CA PHE A 263 -12.33 0.44 -5.08
C PHE A 263 -12.53 -0.01 -6.53
N ASP A 264 -11.43 -0.40 -7.18
CA ASP A 264 -11.42 -0.89 -8.56
C ASP A 264 -10.89 -2.33 -8.59
N VAL A 265 -11.74 -3.25 -9.05
CA VAL A 265 -11.40 -4.68 -9.19
C VAL A 265 -10.75 -4.89 -10.55
N THR A 266 -9.56 -5.47 -10.59
CA THR A 266 -8.84 -5.78 -11.84
C THR A 266 -8.92 -7.25 -12.21
N GLU A 267 -9.05 -8.12 -11.21
CA GLU A 267 -9.22 -9.56 -11.38
C GLU A 267 -10.26 -10.06 -10.38
N THR A 268 -11.11 -11.00 -10.80
CA THR A 268 -12.05 -11.68 -9.90
C THR A 268 -12.40 -13.08 -10.40
N SER A 269 -12.57 -14.02 -9.47
CA SER A 269 -13.04 -15.38 -9.73
C SER A 269 -14.52 -15.51 -9.35
N PRO A 270 -15.29 -16.45 -9.95
CA PRO A 270 -16.66 -16.69 -9.56
C PRO A 270 -16.81 -16.95 -8.05
N GLY A 271 -17.71 -16.21 -7.39
CA GLY A 271 -17.94 -16.32 -5.94
C GLY A 271 -16.93 -15.58 -5.06
N ALA A 272 -16.03 -14.77 -5.63
CA ALA A 272 -15.14 -13.92 -4.85
C ALA A 272 -15.92 -12.93 -3.96
N VAL A 273 -15.44 -12.75 -2.73
CA VAL A 273 -16.05 -11.87 -1.73
C VAL A 273 -14.97 -11.00 -1.10
N LEU A 274 -15.18 -9.68 -1.09
CA LEU A 274 -14.41 -8.73 -0.29
C LEU A 274 -15.03 -8.64 1.10
N GLY A 275 -14.35 -9.21 2.09
CA GLY A 275 -14.76 -9.12 3.50
C GLY A 275 -14.19 -7.87 4.18
N ILE A 276 -15.05 -7.10 4.82
CA ILE A 276 -14.75 -5.93 5.65
C ILE A 276 -15.15 -6.21 7.10
N ARG A 277 -14.32 -5.79 8.04
CA ARG A 277 -14.48 -6.01 9.48
C ARG A 277 -14.34 -4.71 10.26
N ASP A 278 -15.08 -4.62 11.36
CA ASP A 278 -15.00 -3.51 12.33
C ASP A 278 -15.07 -2.12 11.67
N LEU A 279 -16.00 -1.91 10.74
CA LEU A 279 -16.18 -0.61 10.11
C LEU A 279 -16.81 0.34 11.11
N VAL A 280 -16.16 1.49 11.33
CA VAL A 280 -16.63 2.54 12.23
C VAL A 280 -16.52 3.90 11.54
N VAL A 281 -17.61 4.67 11.59
CA VAL A 281 -17.65 6.09 11.22
C VAL A 281 -18.40 6.87 12.29
N ARG A 282 -17.76 7.89 12.87
CA ARG A 282 -18.36 8.75 13.92
C ARG A 282 -17.63 10.07 14.11
#